data_AF-A0AA38IEC0-F1
#
_entry.id   AF-A0AA38IEC0-F1
#
_cell.length_a   1.000
_cell.length_b   1.000
_cell.length_c   1.000
_cell.angle_alpha   90.00
_cell.angle_beta   90.00
_cell.angle_gamma   90.00
#
_symmetry.space_group_name_H-M   'P 1'
#
loop_
_entity.id
_entity.type
_entity.pdbx_description
1 polymer ?
#
loop_
_entity_poly.entity_id
_entity_poly.type
_entity_poly.pdbx_seq_one_letter_code
_entity_poly.pdbx_strand_id
1 'polypeptide(L)' 'MTDSEIHSIMTSGFASVSGTVLTAYISFGATPARLITSCVMSAPAALCYSKLMYPEVEEVLVKRENVKKIKI' A
#
# COMPACT_ATOMS: atom_id res chain seq x y z
N MET A 1 11.59 -0.69 11.86
CA MET A 1 11.24 -0.84 10.45
C MET A 1 12.45 -0.44 9.64
N THR A 2 12.73 -1.15 8.57
CA THR A 2 13.83 -0.84 7.64
C THR A 2 13.42 0.28 6.70
N ASP A 3 14.39 0.88 6.00
CA ASP A 3 14.09 1.95 5.02
C ASP A 3 13.24 1.42 3.85
N SER A 4 13.42 0.15 3.48
CA SER A 4 12.59 -0.50 2.44
C SER A 4 11.16 -0.75 2.89
N GLU A 5 10.92 -1.03 4.18
CA GLU A 5 9.58 -1.11 4.76
C GLU A 5 8.87 0.24 4.78
N ILE A 6 9.58 1.32 5.16
CA ILE A 6 9.03 2.69 5.12
C ILE A 6 8.71 3.08 3.68
N HIS A 7 9.62 2.81 2.75
CA HIS A 7 9.40 3.04 1.32
C HIS A 7 8.15 2.31 0.81
N SER A 8 7.96 1.04 1.21
CA SER A 8 6.77 0.26 0.86
C SER A 8 5.47 0.88 1.37
N ILE A 9 5.46 1.40 2.59
CA ILE A 9 4.28 2.07 3.16
C ILE A 9 4.00 3.37 2.41
N MET A 10 5.03 4.19 2.16
CA MET A 10 4.86 5.44 1.42
C MET A 10 4.35 5.18 0.00
N THR A 11 4.96 4.26 -0.75
CA THR A 11 4.52 3.89 -2.10
C THR A 11 3.07 3.42 -2.12
N SER A 12 2.65 2.60 -1.14
CA SER A 12 1.26 2.13 -1.04
C SER A 12 0.26 3.26 -0.81
N GLY A 13 0.64 4.29 -0.04
CA GLY A 13 -0.17 5.49 0.20
C GLY A 13 -0.35 6.35 -1.06
N PHE A 14 0.70 6.47 -1.89
CA PHE A 14 0.63 7.21 -3.16
C PHE A 14 -0.04 6.43 -4.30
N ALA A 15 0.04 5.11 -4.28
CA ALA A 15 -0.55 4.25 -5.32
C ALA A 15 -2.07 4.08 -5.20
N SER A 16 -2.65 4.47 -4.06
CA SER A 16 -4.08 4.32 -3.78
C SER A 16 -4.76 5.69 -3.68
N VAL A 17 -6.07 5.72 -3.90
CA VAL A 17 -6.90 6.92 -3.72
C VAL A 17 -7.76 6.80 -2.47
N SER A 18 -8.01 7.93 -1.81
CA SER A 18 -8.92 7.99 -0.66
C SER A 18 -10.37 7.77 -1.10
N GLY A 19 -11.17 7.09 -0.26
CA GLY A 19 -12.57 6.78 -0.54
C GLY A 19 -13.45 8.03 -0.77
N THR A 20 -13.12 9.16 -0.17
CA THR A 20 -13.84 10.43 -0.42
C THR A 20 -13.65 10.91 -1.86
N VAL A 21 -12.43 10.79 -2.39
CA VAL A 21 -12.07 11.16 -3.76
C VAL A 21 -12.64 10.14 -4.76
N LEU A 22 -12.69 8.86 -4.39
CA LEU A 22 -13.35 7.81 -5.16
C LEU A 22 -14.82 8.15 -5.43
N THR A 23 -15.56 8.59 -4.39
CA THR A 23 -16.96 9.00 -4.51
C THR A 23 -17.11 10.23 -5.41
N ALA A 24 -16.19 11.20 -5.32
CA ALA A 24 -16.19 12.35 -6.21
C ALA A 24 -16.04 11.93 -7.69
N TYR A 25 -15.18 10.95 -8.00
CA TYR A 25 -15.05 10.42 -9.36
C TYR A 25 -16.31 9.70 -9.85
N ILE A 26 -17.04 9.02 -8.97
CA ILE A 26 -18.35 8.42 -9.30
C ILE A 26 -19.35 9.51 -9.66
N SER A 27 -19.37 10.63 -8.92
CA SER A 27 -20.22 11.79 -9.23
C SER A 27 -19.87 12.44 -10.59
N PHE A 28 -18.62 12.33 -11.05
CA PHE A 28 -18.20 12.78 -12.38
C PHE A 28 -18.50 11.78 -13.51
N GLY A 29 -19.17 10.65 -13.22
CA GLY A 29 -19.61 9.69 -14.22
C GLY A 29 -18.66 8.50 -14.44
N ALA A 30 -17.64 8.33 -13.60
CA ALA A 30 -16.78 7.15 -13.68
C ALA A 30 -17.52 5.89 -13.17
N THR A 31 -17.29 4.75 -13.83
CA THR A 31 -17.93 3.48 -13.48
C THR A 31 -17.43 2.97 -12.10
N PRO A 32 -18.30 2.79 -11.09
CA PRO A 32 -17.90 2.37 -9.75
C PRO A 32 -17.16 1.03 -9.72
N ALA A 33 -17.61 0.05 -10.51
CA ALA A 33 -17.00 -1.28 -10.57
C ALA A 33 -15.51 -1.21 -10.94
N ARG A 34 -15.17 -0.45 -11.99
CA ARG A 34 -13.78 -0.28 -12.44
C ARG A 34 -12.91 0.44 -11.40
N LEU A 35 -13.46 1.45 -10.74
CA LEU A 35 -12.77 2.20 -9.70
C LEU A 35 -12.43 1.30 -8.50
N ILE A 36 -13.40 0.52 -8.02
CA ILE A 36 -13.17 -0.42 -6.91
C ILE A 36 -12.15 -1.49 -7.32
N THR A 37 -12.26 -2.05 -8.52
CA THR A 37 -11.29 -3.03 -9.02
C THR A 37 -9.88 -2.44 -9.06
N SER A 38 -9.70 -1.21 -9.55
CA SER A 38 -8.38 -0.55 -9.54
C SER A 38 -7.82 -0.37 -8.13
N CYS A 39 -8.64 0.02 -7.15
CA CYS A 39 -8.18 0.18 -5.76
C CYS A 39 -7.69 -1.14 -5.16
N VAL A 40 -8.40 -2.25 -5.41
CA VAL A 40 -7.98 -3.57 -4.91
C VAL A 40 -6.70 -4.04 -5.59
N MET A 41 -6.53 -3.76 -6.89
CA MET A 41 -5.31 -4.09 -7.64
C MET A 41 -4.09 -3.23 -7.23
N SER A 42 -4.31 -1.99 -6.77
CA SER A 42 -3.22 -1.10 -6.33
C SER A 42 -2.43 -1.66 -5.15
N ALA A 43 -3.06 -2.38 -4.22
CA ALA A 43 -2.37 -2.91 -3.04
C ALA A 43 -1.22 -3.90 -3.38
N PRO A 44 -1.44 -4.99 -4.12
CA PRO A 44 -0.34 -5.88 -4.52
C PRO A 44 0.61 -5.25 -5.54
N ALA A 45 0.11 -4.38 -6.43
CA ALA A 45 0.95 -3.69 -7.41
C ALA A 45 1.94 -2.73 -6.76
N ALA A 46 1.51 -1.99 -5.74
CA ALA A 46 2.37 -1.06 -5.00
C ALA A 46 3.50 -1.78 -4.26
N LEU A 47 3.22 -2.93 -3.65
CA LEU A 47 4.24 -3.73 -2.98
C LEU A 47 5.24 -4.32 -3.97
N CYS A 48 4.75 -4.86 -5.10
CA CYS A 48 5.61 -5.37 -6.16
C CYS A 48 6.55 -4.27 -6.68
N TYR A 49 6.00 -3.10 -7.00
CA TYR A 49 6.79 -1.98 -7.53
C TYR A 49 7.78 -1.42 -6.51
N SER A 50 7.36 -1.28 -5.25
CA SER A 50 8.20 -0.77 -4.17
C SER A 50 9.42 -1.67 -3.93
N LYS A 51 9.23 -2.99 -3.88
CA LYS A 51 10.34 -3.95 -3.69
C LYS A 51 11.21 -4.13 -4.94
N LEU A 52 10.70 -3.81 -6.13
CA LEU A 52 11.49 -3.79 -7.36
C LEU A 52 12.39 -2.55 -7.44
N MET A 53 11.90 -1.39 -6.99
CA MET A 53 12.65 -0.14 -6.96
C MET A 53 13.62 -0.04 -5.78
N TYR A 54 13.18 -0.42 -4.58
CA TYR A 54 13.97 -0.35 -3.35
C TYR A 54 13.90 -1.70 -2.61
N PRO A 55 14.72 -2.68 -3.03
CA PRO A 55 14.70 -4.02 -2.45
C PRO A 55 15.12 -4.01 -0.98
N GLU A 56 14.65 -5.01 -0.25
CA GLU A 56 15.03 -5.21 1.15
C GLU A 56 16.48 -5.69 1.23
N VAL A 57 17.35 -4.90 1.88
CA VAL A 57 18.76 -5.24 2.07
C VAL A 57 19.11 -5.47 3.55
N GLU A 58 18.25 -5.04 4.46
CA GLU A 58 18.45 -5.14 5.91
C GLU A 58 17.64 -6.29 6.51
N GLU A 59 18.02 -6.73 7.72
CA GLU A 59 17.25 -7.76 8.41
C GLU A 59 15.93 -7.20 8.96
N VAL A 60 14.83 -7.82 8.56
CA VAL A 60 13.48 -7.43 9.02
C VAL A 60 13.31 -7.73 10.52
N LEU A 61 13.19 -6.67 11.31
CA LEU A 61 12.98 -6.74 12.76
C LEU A 61 11.55 -7.18 13.13
N VAL A 62 10.57 -6.90 12.27
CA VAL A 62 9.13 -7.15 12.53
C VAL A 62 8.69 -8.46 11.87
N LYS A 63 9.11 -9.59 12.46
CA LYS A 63 8.60 -10.93 12.10
C LYS A 63 7.30 -11.23 12.87
N ARG A 64 6.38 -12.03 12.29
CA ARG A 64 5.07 -12.40 12.91
C ARG A 64 5.19 -12.90 14.36
N GLU A 65 6.31 -13.54 14.69
CA GLU A 65 6.64 -14.05 16.03
C GLU A 65 6.93 -12.94 17.05
N ASN A 66 7.50 -11.82 16.61
CA ASN A 66 7.92 -10.70 17.46
C ASN A 66 6.85 -9.61 17.63
N VAL A 67 5.79 -9.61 16.80
CA VAL A 67 4.70 -8.63 16.89
C VAL A 67 4.01 -8.65 18.26
N LYS A 68 3.92 -9.80 18.92
CA LYS A 68 3.32 -9.92 20.27
C LYS A 68 4.19 -9.34 21.40
N LYS A 69 5.49 -9.11 21.16
CA LYS A 69 6.42 -8.58 22.18
C LYS A 69 6.53 -7.04 22.15
N ILE A 70 6.00 -6.41 21.11
CA ILE A 70 6.01 -4.95 20.96
C ILE A 70 4.75 -4.43 21.66
N LYS A 71 4.84 -4.19 22.96
CA LYS A 71 3.82 -3.44 23.71
C LYS A 71 3.86 -1.98 23.24
N ILE A 72 2.76 -1.52 22.64
CA ILE A 72 2.43 -0.10 22.50
C ILE A 72 1.82 0.35 23.83
#